data_AF-A0A966UPQ7-F1
#
_entry.id   AF-A0A966UPQ7-F1
#
_cell.length_a   1.000
_cell.length_b   1.000
_cell.length_c   1.000
_cell.angle_alpha   90.00
_cell.angle_beta   90.00
_cell.angle_gamma   90.00
#
_symmetry.space_group_name_H-M   'P 1'
#
loop_
_entity.id
_entity.type
_entity.pdbx_description
1 polymer ?
#
loop_
_entity_poly.entity_id
_entity_poly.type
_entity_poly.pdbx_seq_one_letter_code
_entity_poly.pdbx_strand_id
1 'polypeptide(L)'
;MFKNSDWDIDFRDGVVGEDTVANLLRMETIEVKTDRRWIDTGNLFIEESCFYQGSGQWEPSGLSVSKATHWAFVIEGSVIIVTKEHLMNVVMDYGRPIENKQPPNQSKGHLITPEQLINYARVKNDQFDRAGEAYKNYTEQEYPV
;
A
#
# COMPACT_ATOMS: atom_id res chain seq x y z
N MET A 1 14.58 -38.17 -3.53
CA MET A 1 14.61 -36.69 -3.45
C MET A 1 13.69 -36.19 -4.55
N PHE A 2 12.47 -35.77 -4.22
CA PHE A 2 11.52 -35.27 -5.21
C PHE A 2 11.95 -33.84 -5.57
N LYS A 3 12.37 -33.67 -6.82
CA LYS A 3 12.65 -32.36 -7.40
C LYS A 3 11.28 -31.74 -7.64
N ASN A 4 10.83 -30.83 -6.77
CA ASN A 4 9.68 -30.00 -7.07
C ASN A 4 9.98 -29.33 -8.41
N SER A 5 9.12 -29.57 -9.39
CA SER A 5 9.32 -28.97 -10.70
C SER A 5 9.05 -27.47 -10.59
N ASP A 6 9.72 -26.64 -11.39
CA ASP A 6 9.50 -25.19 -11.37
C ASP A 6 8.00 -24.85 -11.57
N TRP A 7 7.27 -25.73 -12.26
CA TRP A 7 5.81 -25.72 -12.41
C TRP A 7 5.02 -25.86 -11.10
N ASP A 8 5.50 -26.65 -10.14
CA ASP A 8 4.84 -26.82 -8.83
C ASP A 8 4.97 -25.56 -7.95
N ILE A 9 6.02 -24.78 -8.17
CA ILE A 9 6.26 -23.50 -7.49
C ILE A 9 5.36 -22.43 -8.12
N ASP A 10 5.40 -22.30 -9.45
CA ASP A 10 4.56 -21.35 -10.20
C ASP A 10 3.05 -21.59 -9.96
N PHE A 11 2.62 -22.85 -9.84
CA PHE A 11 1.24 -23.20 -9.53
C PHE A 11 0.82 -22.75 -8.13
N ARG A 12 1.69 -22.94 -7.13
CA ARG A 12 1.43 -22.51 -5.75
C ARG A 12 1.37 -21.00 -5.64
N ASP A 13 2.25 -20.29 -6.33
CA ASP A 13 2.25 -18.82 -6.37
C ASP A 13 0.99 -18.27 -7.06
N GLY A 14 0.53 -18.94 -8.12
CA GLY A 14 -0.75 -18.66 -8.77
C GLY A 14 -1.94 -18.81 -7.81
N VAL A 15 -2.01 -19.89 -7.04
CA VAL A 15 -3.07 -20.12 -6.03
C VAL A 15 -3.04 -19.05 -4.93
N VAL A 16 -1.86 -18.66 -4.44
CA VAL A 16 -1.72 -17.59 -3.45
C VAL A 16 -2.21 -16.24 -4.00
N GLY A 17 -1.91 -15.96 -5.28
CA GLY A 17 -2.42 -14.78 -5.97
C GLY A 17 -3.95 -14.78 -6.06
N GLU A 18 -4.55 -15.89 -6.49
CA GLU A 18 -6.01 -16.04 -6.58
C GLU A 18 -6.70 -15.93 -5.22
N ASP A 19 -6.16 -16.57 -4.18
CA ASP A 19 -6.68 -16.49 -2.82
C ASP A 19 -6.58 -15.07 -2.25
N THR A 20 -5.51 -14.34 -2.56
CA THR A 20 -5.36 -12.94 -2.17
C THR A 20 -6.50 -12.10 -2.76
N VAL A 21 -6.77 -12.24 -4.06
CA VAL A 21 -7.87 -11.52 -4.72
C VAL A 21 -9.23 -11.97 -4.17
N ALA A 22 -9.45 -13.27 -3.97
CA ALA A 22 -10.70 -13.77 -3.42
C ALA A 22 -10.95 -13.26 -1.99
N ASN A 23 -9.90 -13.15 -1.18
CA ASN A 23 -9.97 -12.57 0.16
C ASN A 23 -10.27 -11.07 0.11
N LEU A 24 -9.63 -10.31 -0.80
CA LEU A 24 -9.94 -8.90 -1.04
C LEU A 24 -11.42 -8.68 -1.37
N LEU A 25 -12.00 -9.54 -2.23
CA LEU A 25 -13.42 -9.47 -2.61
C LEU A 25 -14.38 -9.82 -1.46
N ARG A 26 -13.90 -10.50 -0.41
CA ARG A 26 -14.66 -10.87 0.78
C ARG A 26 -14.48 -9.90 1.96
N MET A 27 -13.67 -8.86 1.79
CA MET A 27 -13.35 -7.93 2.87
C MET A 27 -14.56 -7.10 3.30
N GLU A 28 -14.65 -6.87 4.61
CA GLU A 28 -15.71 -6.02 5.18
C GLU A 28 -15.45 -4.51 4.98
N THR A 29 -14.18 -4.08 4.92
CA THR A 29 -13.84 -2.65 4.82
C THR A 29 -12.66 -2.38 3.88
N ILE A 30 -12.91 -1.61 2.82
CA ILE A 30 -11.90 -1.06 1.90
C ILE A 30 -12.20 0.42 1.73
N GLU A 31 -11.19 1.27 1.89
CA GLU A 31 -11.30 2.70 1.54
C GLU A 31 -11.01 2.84 0.05
N VAL A 32 -11.92 3.46 -0.71
CA VAL A 32 -11.75 3.69 -2.15
C VAL A 32 -11.46 5.17 -2.41
N LYS A 33 -10.43 5.45 -3.20
CA LYS A 33 -10.04 6.81 -3.62
C LYS A 33 -10.02 6.90 -5.14
N THR A 34 -10.58 7.99 -5.66
CA THR A 34 -10.55 8.33 -7.08
C THR A 34 -10.09 9.79 -7.18
N ASP A 35 -8.79 10.00 -7.31
CA ASP A 35 -8.22 11.34 -7.39
C ASP A 35 -8.19 11.82 -8.84
N ARG A 36 -9.18 12.60 -9.26
CA ARG A 36 -9.27 13.07 -10.65
C ARG A 36 -8.07 13.88 -11.12
N ARG A 37 -7.32 14.51 -10.21
CA ARG A 37 -6.14 15.33 -10.56
C ARG A 37 -4.90 14.49 -10.80
N TRP A 38 -4.96 13.18 -10.57
CA TRP A 38 -3.86 12.27 -10.85
C TRP A 38 -3.46 12.29 -12.33
N ILE A 39 -4.43 12.43 -13.24
CA ILE A 39 -4.21 12.48 -14.69
C ILE A 39 -3.29 13.64 -15.08
N ASP A 40 -3.50 14.80 -14.46
CA ASP A 40 -2.76 16.01 -14.77
C ASP A 40 -1.41 16.07 -14.03
N THR A 41 -1.34 15.50 -12.83
CA THR A 41 -0.22 15.73 -11.91
C THR A 41 0.67 14.50 -11.69
N GLY A 42 0.21 13.31 -12.03
CA GLY A 42 0.84 12.03 -11.69
C GLY A 42 0.81 11.67 -10.20
N ASN A 43 0.14 12.47 -9.36
CA ASN A 43 0.12 12.28 -7.91
C ASN A 43 -1.25 11.82 -7.40
N LEU A 44 -1.23 11.07 -6.31
CA LEU A 44 -2.36 10.73 -5.47
C LEU A 44 -2.29 11.59 -4.20
N PHE A 45 -3.37 12.28 -3.88
CA PHE A 45 -3.50 12.99 -2.61
C PHE A 45 -4.02 12.08 -1.50
N ILE A 46 -3.22 11.97 -0.44
CA ILE A 46 -3.52 11.19 0.75
C ILE A 46 -3.83 12.14 1.90
N GLU A 47 -5.12 12.30 2.20
CA GLU A 47 -5.60 13.19 3.26
C GLU A 47 -5.33 12.62 4.65
N GLU A 48 -4.92 13.48 5.59
CA GLU A 48 -4.71 13.13 7.01
C GLU A 48 -5.44 14.05 7.98
N SER A 49 -5.85 15.24 7.54
CA SER A 49 -6.71 16.14 8.32
C SER A 49 -7.53 17.06 7.42
N CYS A 50 -8.68 17.49 7.91
CA CYS A 50 -9.55 18.44 7.26
C CYS A 50 -9.96 19.57 8.21
N PHE A 51 -10.27 20.74 7.67
CA PHE A 51 -10.78 21.85 8.44
C PHE A 51 -12.30 21.71 8.61
N TYR A 52 -12.74 21.50 9.84
CA TYR A 52 -14.16 21.31 10.14
C TYR A 52 -14.82 22.64 10.49
N GLN A 53 -15.70 23.13 9.62
CA GLN A 53 -16.32 24.45 9.79
C GLN A 53 -17.17 24.55 11.07
N GLY A 54 -17.75 23.44 11.52
CA GLY A 54 -18.59 23.40 12.73
C GLY A 54 -17.80 23.62 14.02
N SER A 55 -16.55 23.14 14.09
CA SER A 55 -15.65 23.33 15.24
C SER A 55 -14.69 24.51 15.06
N GLY A 56 -14.48 24.96 13.81
CA GLY A 56 -13.50 25.98 13.47
C GLY A 56 -12.04 25.50 13.63
N GLN A 57 -11.81 24.19 13.62
CA GLN A 57 -10.51 23.59 13.87
C GLN A 57 -10.13 22.53 12.83
N TRP A 58 -8.83 22.22 12.77
CA TRP A 58 -8.32 21.09 12.01
C TRP A 58 -8.55 19.80 12.79
N GLU A 59 -9.21 18.83 12.17
CA GLU A 59 -9.51 17.53 12.76
C GLU A 59 -8.83 16.40 11.98
N PRO A 60 -8.38 15.33 12.66
CA PRO A 60 -7.86 14.14 11.99
C PRO A 60 -8.88 13.54 11.01
N SER A 61 -8.44 13.21 9.80
CA SER A 61 -9.27 12.64 8.74
C SER A 61 -8.48 11.68 7.85
N GLY A 62 -9.16 11.01 6.91
CA GLY A 62 -8.50 10.15 5.92
C GLY A 62 -7.61 9.06 6.54
N LEU A 63 -6.35 9.00 6.13
CA LEU A 63 -5.40 7.96 6.54
C LEU A 63 -5.21 7.88 8.06
N SER A 64 -5.27 9.02 8.76
CA SER A 64 -4.98 9.10 10.19
C SER A 64 -6.05 8.43 11.07
N VAL A 65 -7.31 8.42 10.62
CA VAL A 65 -8.46 7.86 11.37
C VAL A 65 -9.15 6.69 10.68
N SER A 66 -8.77 6.37 9.44
CA SER A 66 -9.41 5.29 8.66
C SER A 66 -9.30 3.94 9.39
N LYS A 67 -10.43 3.24 9.48
CA LYS A 67 -10.51 1.87 10.01
C LYS A 67 -10.34 0.82 8.91
N ALA A 68 -10.21 1.23 7.66
CA ALA A 68 -10.00 0.31 6.55
C ALA A 68 -8.65 -0.39 6.70
N THR A 69 -8.65 -1.70 6.44
CA THR A 69 -7.41 -2.48 6.43
C THR A 69 -6.65 -2.32 5.12
N HIS A 70 -7.35 -1.96 4.04
CA HIS A 70 -6.79 -1.75 2.70
C HIS A 70 -7.32 -0.47 2.07
N TRP A 71 -6.51 0.07 1.16
CA TRP A 71 -6.82 1.23 0.35
C TRP A 71 -6.77 0.85 -1.12
N ALA A 72 -7.83 1.18 -1.85
CA ALA A 72 -7.95 0.98 -3.28
C ALA A 72 -7.90 2.33 -4.00
N PHE A 73 -6.94 2.48 -4.91
CA PHE A 73 -6.79 3.64 -5.78
C PHE A 73 -7.29 3.27 -7.16
N VAL A 74 -8.39 3.90 -7.58
CA VAL A 74 -8.90 3.79 -8.95
C VAL A 74 -8.16 4.81 -9.81
N ILE A 75 -7.33 4.32 -10.72
CA ILE A 75 -6.52 5.11 -11.63
C ILE A 75 -6.85 4.69 -13.07
N GLU A 76 -7.66 5.49 -13.75
CA GLU A 76 -8.23 5.15 -15.05
C GLU A 76 -8.95 3.77 -15.00
N GLY A 77 -8.70 2.88 -15.96
CA GLY A 77 -9.26 1.53 -15.99
C GLY A 77 -8.57 0.52 -15.07
N SER A 78 -7.70 0.96 -14.16
CA SER A 78 -6.95 0.10 -13.25
C SER A 78 -7.22 0.41 -11.78
N VAL A 79 -7.03 -0.59 -10.93
CA VAL A 79 -7.16 -0.46 -9.48
C VAL A 79 -5.88 -0.96 -8.83
N ILE A 80 -5.25 -0.11 -8.03
CA ILE A 80 -4.12 -0.50 -7.17
C ILE A 80 -4.66 -0.65 -5.76
N ILE A 81 -4.53 -1.85 -5.19
CA ILE A 81 -4.93 -2.13 -3.80
C ILE A 81 -3.68 -2.38 -2.98
N VAL A 82 -3.56 -1.67 -1.85
CA VAL A 82 -2.47 -1.83 -0.88
C VAL A 82 -3.03 -1.93 0.53
N THR A 83 -2.27 -2.53 1.44
CA THR A 83 -2.61 -2.51 2.87
C THR A 83 -2.49 -1.07 3.40
N LYS A 84 -3.27 -0.74 4.44
CA LYS A 84 -3.14 0.56 5.12
C LYS A 84 -1.71 0.78 5.63
N GLU A 85 -1.07 -0.25 6.18
CA GLU A 85 0.31 -0.18 6.66
C GLU A 85 1.29 0.15 5.54
N HIS A 86 1.17 -0.49 4.37
CA HIS A 86 1.98 -0.19 3.21
C HIS A 86 1.83 1.28 2.80
N LEU A 87 0.59 1.77 2.72
CA LEU A 87 0.32 3.16 2.38
C LEU A 87 0.93 4.13 3.41
N MET A 88 0.79 3.84 4.71
CA MET A 88 1.39 4.66 5.77
C MET A 88 2.91 4.76 5.62
N ASN A 89 3.58 3.64 5.35
CA ASN A 89 5.02 3.64 5.16
C ASN A 89 5.43 4.41 3.90
N VAL A 90 4.70 4.26 2.79
CA VAL A 90 4.98 5.02 1.56
C VAL A 90 4.80 6.53 1.79
N VAL A 91 3.77 6.94 2.51
CA VAL A 91 3.56 8.34 2.89
C VAL A 91 4.68 8.85 3.80
N MET A 92 5.13 8.05 4.77
CA MET A 92 6.23 8.42 5.67
C MET A 92 7.56 8.58 4.93
N ASP A 93 7.88 7.65 4.02
CA ASP A 93 9.18 7.59 3.35
C ASP A 93 9.26 8.57 2.16
N TYR A 94 8.15 8.78 1.45
CA TYR A 94 8.14 9.50 0.17
C TYR A 94 7.14 10.65 0.09
N GLY A 95 6.24 10.78 1.07
CA GLY A 95 5.15 11.74 1.02
C GLY A 95 5.63 13.18 1.00
N ARG A 96 5.16 13.95 0.02
CA ARG A 96 5.39 15.40 -0.01
C ARG A 96 4.20 16.12 0.64
N PRO A 97 4.39 16.87 1.74
CA PRO A 97 3.28 17.54 2.41
C PRO A 97 2.65 18.59 1.50
N ILE A 98 1.33 18.65 1.50
CA ILE A 98 0.54 19.66 0.79
C ILE A 98 -0.72 20.03 1.57
N GLU A 99 -1.16 21.27 1.36
CA GLU A 99 -2.45 21.76 1.84
C GLU A 99 -3.34 22.09 0.64
N ASN A 100 -4.50 21.43 0.56
CA ASN A 100 -5.57 21.84 -0.32
C ASN A 100 -6.38 22.95 0.36
N LYS A 101 -6.19 24.18 -0.12
CA LYS A 101 -6.84 25.38 0.44
C LYS A 101 -8.20 25.67 -0.17
N GLN A 102 -8.71 24.82 -1.07
CA GLN A 102 -9.99 25.05 -1.74
C GLN A 102 -11.16 24.93 -0.74
N PRO A 103 -11.98 25.99 -0.58
CA PRO A 103 -13.20 25.91 0.22
C PRO A 103 -14.26 24.99 -0.42
N PRO A 104 -15.22 24.45 0.35
CA PRO A 104 -15.45 24.66 1.78
C PRO A 104 -14.58 23.77 2.69
N ASN A 105 -14.01 22.69 2.14
CA ASN A 105 -13.35 21.63 2.92
C ASN A 105 -11.85 21.65 2.64
N GLN A 106 -11.15 22.57 3.31
CA GLN A 106 -9.70 22.60 3.25
C GLN A 106 -9.14 21.33 3.88
N SER A 107 -8.10 20.77 3.29
CA SER A 107 -7.49 19.53 3.77
C SER A 107 -5.97 19.58 3.71
N LYS A 108 -5.32 18.79 4.58
CA LYS A 108 -3.88 18.60 4.61
C LYS A 108 -3.56 17.12 4.49
N GLY A 109 -2.44 16.85 3.87
CA GLY A 109 -1.97 15.50 3.66
C GLY A 109 -0.70 15.46 2.85
N HIS A 110 -0.50 14.37 2.14
CA HIS A 110 0.71 14.12 1.38
C HIS A 110 0.39 13.77 -0.06
N LEU A 111 1.29 14.14 -0.97
CA LEU A 111 1.32 13.65 -2.34
C LEU A 111 2.29 12.49 -2.43
N ILE A 112 1.82 11.39 -3.01
CA ILE A 112 2.63 10.25 -3.43
C ILE A 112 2.31 9.94 -4.90
N THR A 113 3.11 9.13 -5.55
CA THR A 113 2.86 8.64 -6.92
C THR A 113 2.46 7.16 -6.90
N PRO A 114 1.71 6.67 -7.91
CA PRO A 114 1.48 5.23 -8.08
C PRO A 114 2.78 4.43 -8.16
N GLU A 115 3.81 4.99 -8.78
CA GLU A 115 5.14 4.37 -8.87
C GLU A 115 5.75 4.13 -7.48
N GLN A 116 5.65 5.09 -6.55
CA GLN A 116 6.16 4.93 -5.19
C GLN A 116 5.44 3.80 -4.43
N LEU A 117 4.14 3.62 -4.65
CA LEU A 117 3.40 2.49 -4.07
C LEU A 117 3.97 1.15 -4.55
N ILE A 118 4.22 1.03 -5.85
CA ILE A 118 4.72 -0.21 -6.48
C ILE A 118 6.18 -0.46 -6.08
N ASN A 119 7.03 0.56 -6.14
CA ASN A 119 8.45 0.42 -5.82
C ASN A 119 8.69 0.04 -4.36
N TYR A 120 7.88 0.54 -3.43
CA TYR A 120 7.98 0.14 -2.02
C TYR A 120 7.69 -1.36 -1.82
N ALA A 121 6.72 -1.92 -2.55
CA ALA A 121 6.43 -3.36 -2.51
C ALA A 121 7.64 -4.18 -2.92
N ARG A 122 8.30 -3.76 -4.02
CA ARG A 122 9.51 -4.41 -4.53
C ARG A 122 10.66 -4.37 -3.51
N VAL A 123 10.94 -3.20 -2.94
CA VAL A 123 12.05 -3.05 -1.97
C VAL A 123 11.81 -3.90 -0.73
N LYS A 124 10.56 -4.02 -0.25
CA LYS A 124 10.24 -4.87 0.90
C LYS A 124 10.39 -6.36 0.59
N ASN A 125 9.97 -6.80 -0.60
CA ASN A 125 10.19 -8.18 -1.02
C ASN A 125 11.69 -8.49 -1.13
N ASP A 126 12.48 -7.62 -1.76
CA ASP A 126 13.93 -7.79 -1.86
C ASP A 126 14.61 -7.85 -0.47
N GLN A 127 14.15 -7.06 0.50
CA GLN A 127 14.65 -7.11 1.88
C GLN A 127 14.26 -8.42 2.59
N PHE A 128 13.03 -8.88 2.39
CA PHE A 128 12.54 -10.14 2.95
C PHE A 128 13.32 -11.34 2.39
N ASP A 129 13.55 -11.37 1.08
CA ASP A 129 14.30 -12.43 0.42
C ASP A 129 15.74 -12.51 0.94
N ARG A 130 16.42 -11.36 1.04
CA ARG A 130 17.77 -11.28 1.63
C ARG A 130 17.82 -11.75 3.08
N ALA A 131 16.80 -11.43 3.87
CA ALA A 131 16.71 -11.90 5.26
C ALA A 131 16.51 -13.43 5.32
N GLY A 132 15.70 -13.99 4.43
CA GLY A 132 15.51 -15.43 4.30
C GLY A 132 16.78 -16.17 3.87
N GLU A 133 17.53 -15.63 2.92
CA GLU A 133 18.85 -16.15 2.52
C GLU A 133 19.85 -16.10 3.68
N ALA A 134 19.92 -14.99 4.41
CA ALA A 134 20.81 -14.84 5.56
C ALA A 134 20.50 -15.88 6.66
N TYR A 135 19.22 -16.13 6.93
CA TYR A 135 18.80 -17.14 7.91
C TYR A 135 19.17 -18.56 7.47
N LYS A 136 18.94 -18.93 6.20
CA LYS A 136 19.35 -20.24 5.66
C LYS A 136 20.85 -20.47 5.81
N ASN A 137 21.66 -19.48 5.40
CA ASN A 137 23.11 -19.53 5.51
C ASN A 137 23.57 -19.71 6.97
N TYR A 138 22.92 -19.02 7.92
CA TYR A 138 23.20 -19.18 9.34
C TYR A 138 22.88 -20.61 9.82
N THR A 139 21.70 -21.14 9.47
CA THR A 139 21.31 -22.49 9.89
C THR A 139 22.18 -23.60 9.32
N GLU A 140 22.63 -23.46 8.06
CA GLU A 140 23.54 -24.43 7.42
C GLU A 140 24.96 -24.37 8.00
N GLN A 141 25.40 -23.20 8.48
CA GLN A 141 26.69 -23.04 9.17
C GLN A 141 26.66 -23.57 10.61
N GLU A 142 25.54 -23.40 11.33
CA GLU A 142 25.43 -23.75 12.74
C GLU A 142 25.03 -25.23 12.97
N TYR A 143 24.31 -25.83 12.02
CA TYR A 143 23.88 -27.23 12.06
C TYR A 143 24.14 -27.94 10.72
N PRO A 144 25.41 -28.22 10.37
CA PRO A 144 25.73 -28.98 9.17
C PRO A 144 25.19 -30.41 9.31
N VAL A 145 24.42 -30.87 8.32
CA VAL A 145 23.85 -32.22 8.22
C VAL A 145 24.91 -33.24 7.83
#